data_AF-A0A4R2RFH3-F1
#
_entry.id   AF-A0A4R2RFH3-F1
#
_cell.length_a   1.000
_cell.length_b   1.000
_cell.length_c   1.000
_cell.angle_alpha   90.00
_cell.angle_beta   90.00
_cell.angle_gamma   90.00
#
_symmetry.space_group_name_H-M   'P 1'
#
loop_
_entity.id
_entity.type
_entity.pdbx_description
1 polymer ?
#
loop_
_entity_poly.entity_id
_entity_poly.type
_entity_poly.pdbx_seq_one_letter_code
_entity_poly.pdbx_strand_id
1 'polypeptide(L)'
;MRKFMLSLPAMALLAFPVSANPSQEDVDAARSECRDAFLARDAEAYMDAAASMIAWGALQNPEWTREVELCLAFAEAIEGANLETARERAAAQANEGDPTLATEAPASPADLPEADTRLADYLTRLRADGADIDAVVREIAADQTFAPSPSPERDALEAAVTAYVRPIPAAQAERNLVAYQALARIDPEDQTYRDRVARYEQAIEAEREQLQRTARALEGRLVRTTAEFDGSSWARHPSSPRYQDIRNYVTLYLIESGSGQQTMELFFNYTSRSGWLFVQSASINIDGETTRVPVGQWFRDNDTEIWEFASLRGDAAVALARRIAEADRAVVRFNGQQFYDDYVVSDADKRVMREMLAMWDVISSD
;
A
#
# COMPACT_ATOMS: atom_id res chain seq x y z
N MET A 1 48.55 43.10 -48.69
CA MET A 1 48.49 42.46 -47.36
C MET A 1 47.03 42.47 -46.91
N ARG A 2 46.33 41.31 -46.95
CA ARG A 2 45.87 40.53 -45.77
C ARG A 2 44.98 41.39 -44.83
N LYS A 3 43.71 41.12 -44.53
CA LYS A 3 42.77 39.99 -44.71
C LYS A 3 41.35 40.61 -44.70
N PHE A 4 40.46 40.18 -45.61
CA PHE A 4 39.01 40.40 -45.46
C PHE A 4 38.49 39.29 -44.53
N MET A 5 38.04 39.66 -43.33
CA MET A 5 37.28 38.77 -42.45
C MET A 5 35.80 38.91 -42.82
N LEU A 6 35.24 37.86 -43.43
CA LEU A 6 33.79 37.64 -43.44
C LEU A 6 33.35 37.35 -42.00
N SER A 7 32.54 38.23 -41.43
CA SER A 7 31.74 37.94 -40.24
C SER A 7 30.39 37.38 -40.70
N LEU A 8 30.18 36.08 -40.51
CA LEU A 8 28.86 35.48 -40.58
C LEU A 8 28.03 36.00 -39.40
N PRO A 9 26.73 36.34 -39.58
CA PRO A 9 25.86 36.49 -38.43
C PRO A 9 25.64 35.09 -37.86
N ALA A 10 26.16 34.83 -36.66
CA ALA A 10 25.71 33.72 -35.84
C ALA A 10 24.24 33.98 -35.51
N MET A 11 23.35 33.38 -36.31
CA MET A 11 21.94 33.30 -36.00
C MET A 11 21.83 32.34 -34.82
N ALA A 12 21.88 32.88 -33.60
CA ALA A 12 21.54 32.16 -32.40
C ALA A 12 20.08 31.74 -32.52
N LEU A 13 19.85 30.46 -32.85
CA LEU A 13 18.59 29.79 -32.60
C LEU A 13 18.38 29.83 -31.09
N LEU A 14 17.66 30.84 -30.62
CA LEU A 14 16.97 30.79 -29.34
C LEU A 14 15.91 29.69 -29.49
N ALA A 15 16.28 28.47 -29.14
CA ALA A 15 15.32 27.45 -28.78
C ALA A 15 14.63 27.96 -27.52
N PHE A 16 13.47 28.60 -27.69
CA PHE A 16 12.57 28.82 -26.57
C PHE A 16 12.08 27.44 -26.15
N PRO A 17 12.33 26.98 -24.90
CA PRO A 17 11.66 25.80 -24.42
C PRO A 17 10.16 26.09 -24.53
N VAL A 18 9.43 25.21 -25.20
CA VAL A 18 7.97 25.21 -25.19
C VAL A 18 7.57 25.10 -23.73
N SER A 19 7.14 26.21 -23.13
CA SER A 19 6.60 26.21 -21.77
C SER A 19 5.27 25.47 -21.83
N ALA A 20 5.28 24.18 -21.53
CA ALA A 20 4.05 23.46 -21.20
C ALA A 20 3.61 24.01 -19.84
N ASN A 21 2.71 24.99 -19.84
CA ASN A 21 2.01 25.35 -18.61
C ASN A 21 1.32 24.06 -18.11
N PRO A 22 1.57 23.64 -16.86
CA PRO A 22 0.94 22.46 -16.29
C PRO A 22 -0.57 22.67 -16.21
N SER A 23 -1.33 21.58 -16.26
CA SER A 23 -2.75 21.60 -15.92
C SER A 23 -2.93 21.78 -14.42
N GLN A 24 -4.15 22.13 -13.98
CA GLN A 24 -4.49 22.18 -12.55
C GLN A 24 -4.25 20.82 -11.86
N GLU A 25 -4.53 19.73 -12.58
CA GLU A 25 -4.30 18.36 -12.10
C GLU A 25 -2.82 18.06 -11.88
N ASP A 26 -1.95 18.51 -12.80
CA ASP A 26 -0.49 18.35 -12.66
C ASP A 26 0.04 19.11 -11.44
N VAL A 27 -0.48 20.33 -11.20
CA VAL A 27 -0.10 21.15 -10.03
C VAL A 27 -0.56 20.52 -8.73
N ASP A 28 -1.79 19.99 -8.68
CA ASP A 28 -2.33 19.35 -7.47
C ASP A 28 -1.64 18.02 -7.17
N ALA A 29 -1.29 17.24 -8.20
CA ALA A 29 -0.51 16.01 -8.07
C ALA A 29 0.88 16.30 -7.52
N ALA A 30 1.63 17.20 -8.14
CA ALA A 30 2.99 17.53 -7.67
C ALA A 30 2.98 18.13 -6.26
N ARG A 31 1.97 18.93 -5.91
CA ARG A 31 1.78 19.45 -4.55
C ARG A 31 1.59 18.31 -3.55
N SER A 32 0.79 17.31 -3.89
CA SER A 32 0.61 16.13 -3.04
C SER A 32 1.92 15.37 -2.88
N GLU A 33 2.61 15.08 -3.98
CA GLU A 33 3.89 14.34 -3.97
C GLU A 33 4.94 15.05 -3.11
N CYS A 34 5.08 16.37 -3.26
CA CYS A 34 6.04 17.14 -2.46
C CYS A 34 5.69 17.14 -0.97
N ARG A 35 4.41 17.30 -0.63
CA ARG A 35 3.94 17.24 0.77
C ARG A 35 4.14 15.85 1.37
N ASP A 36 3.80 14.80 0.64
CA ASP A 36 3.82 13.43 1.13
C ASP A 36 5.27 12.95 1.29
N ALA A 37 6.16 13.30 0.36
CA ALA A 37 7.60 13.06 0.49
C ALA A 37 8.22 13.82 1.67
N PHE A 38 7.79 15.08 1.91
CA PHE A 38 8.24 15.86 3.07
C PHE A 38 7.86 15.20 4.40
N LEU A 39 6.59 14.79 4.54
CA LEU A 39 6.10 14.14 5.75
C LEU A 39 6.79 12.79 5.99
N ALA A 40 7.14 12.07 4.92
CA ALA A 40 7.89 10.82 4.98
C ALA A 40 9.40 11.00 5.24
N ARG A 41 9.92 12.23 5.15
CA ARG A 41 11.38 12.53 5.13
C ARG A 41 12.12 11.76 4.03
N ASP A 42 11.46 11.55 2.90
CA ASP A 42 12.04 10.84 1.75
C ASP A 42 12.72 11.85 0.83
N ALA A 43 14.04 11.97 0.98
CA ALA A 43 14.84 12.91 0.20
C ALA A 43 14.77 12.63 -1.31
N GLU A 44 14.68 11.37 -1.74
CA GLU A 44 14.71 11.02 -3.16
C GLU A 44 13.36 11.31 -3.84
N ALA A 45 12.26 10.91 -3.19
CA ALA A 45 10.91 11.22 -3.67
C ALA A 45 10.66 12.74 -3.69
N TYR A 46 11.17 13.46 -2.69
CA TYR A 46 11.06 14.91 -2.64
C TYR A 46 11.77 15.58 -3.82
N MET A 47 12.93 15.03 -4.18
CA MET A 47 13.77 15.52 -5.25
C MET A 47 13.18 15.27 -6.65
N ASP A 48 12.45 14.17 -6.83
CA ASP A 48 11.72 13.88 -8.07
C ASP A 48 10.48 14.78 -8.25
N ALA A 49 9.73 15.01 -7.16
CA ALA A 49 8.62 15.96 -7.16
C ALA A 49 9.10 17.38 -7.46
N ALA A 50 10.20 17.81 -6.82
CA ALA A 50 10.83 19.10 -7.06
C ALA A 50 11.35 19.23 -8.51
N ALA A 51 11.97 18.19 -9.07
CA ALA A 51 12.45 18.20 -10.46
C ALA A 51 11.31 18.39 -11.46
N SER A 52 10.19 17.69 -11.25
CA SER A 52 8.99 17.81 -12.10
C SER A 52 8.42 19.23 -12.09
N MET A 53 8.37 19.87 -10.91
CA MET A 53 7.94 21.26 -10.77
C MET A 53 8.92 22.26 -11.41
N ILE A 54 10.23 22.01 -11.32
CA ILE A 54 11.27 22.85 -11.95
C ILE A 54 11.17 22.77 -13.47
N ALA A 55 10.85 21.59 -14.03
CA ALA A 55 10.74 21.37 -15.46
C ALA A 55 9.64 22.23 -16.13
N TRP A 56 8.62 22.67 -15.38
CA TRP A 56 7.58 23.57 -15.88
C TRP A 56 8.08 25.00 -16.18
N GLY A 57 9.23 25.38 -15.63
CA GLY A 57 9.81 26.70 -15.85
C GLY A 57 8.95 27.85 -15.31
N ALA A 58 8.89 28.96 -16.05
CA ALA A 58 8.15 30.15 -15.62
C ALA A 58 6.63 29.96 -15.81
N LEU A 59 5.91 29.88 -14.69
CA LEU A 59 4.45 29.71 -14.68
C LEU A 59 3.71 31.04 -14.85
N GLN A 60 2.61 31.03 -15.62
CA GLN A 60 1.75 32.20 -15.79
C GLN A 60 0.78 32.44 -14.64
N ASN A 61 0.46 31.39 -13.85
CA ASN A 61 -0.46 31.49 -12.72
C ASN A 61 0.34 31.79 -11.42
N PRO A 62 0.11 32.95 -10.78
CA PRO A 62 0.84 33.34 -9.58
C PRO A 62 0.57 32.45 -8.36
N GLU A 63 -0.59 31.78 -8.29
CA GLU A 63 -0.86 30.82 -7.22
C GLU A 63 -0.01 29.55 -7.40
N TRP A 64 0.10 29.04 -8.63
CA TRP A 64 0.93 27.88 -8.92
C TRP A 64 2.42 28.17 -8.73
N THR A 65 2.88 29.37 -9.10
CA THR A 65 4.24 29.83 -8.79
C THR A 65 4.53 29.74 -7.30
N ARG A 66 3.59 30.17 -6.46
CA ARG A 66 3.75 30.14 -5.00
C ARG A 66 3.80 28.72 -4.44
N GLU A 67 3.03 27.80 -4.99
CA GLU A 67 3.03 26.38 -4.58
C GLU A 67 4.35 25.69 -4.95
N VAL A 68 4.87 25.97 -6.15
CA VAL A 68 6.19 25.49 -6.57
C VAL A 68 7.29 26.08 -5.68
N GLU A 69 7.27 27.39 -5.43
CA GLU A 69 8.24 28.04 -4.54
C GLU A 69 8.20 27.47 -3.12
N LEU A 70 7.01 27.15 -2.61
CA LEU A 70 6.85 26.54 -1.29
C LEU A 70 7.49 25.15 -1.23
N CYS A 71 7.23 24.31 -2.23
CA CYS A 71 7.87 23.01 -2.36
C CYS A 71 9.40 23.15 -2.45
N LEU A 72 9.92 24.07 -3.27
CA LEU A 72 11.37 24.20 -3.40
C LEU A 72 12.01 24.76 -2.11
N ALA A 73 11.36 25.66 -1.39
CA ALA A 73 11.88 26.26 -0.16
C ALA A 73 12.11 25.24 0.98
N PHE A 74 11.34 24.16 1.03
CA PHE A 74 11.44 23.15 2.10
C PHE A 74 12.47 22.04 1.82
N ALA A 75 13.14 22.05 0.66
CA ALA A 75 14.14 21.05 0.31
C ALA A 75 15.28 20.98 1.34
N GLU A 76 15.77 22.12 1.83
CA GLU A 76 16.86 22.17 2.80
C GLU A 76 16.47 21.65 4.19
N ALA A 77 15.18 21.44 4.46
CA ALA A 77 14.69 20.90 5.72
C ALA A 77 14.67 19.36 5.76
N ILE A 78 14.96 18.68 4.64
CA ILE A 78 15.09 17.23 4.56
C ILE A 78 16.57 16.86 4.40
N GLU A 79 17.10 16.07 5.33
CA GLU A 79 18.47 15.59 5.27
C GLU A 79 18.68 14.72 4.03
N GLY A 80 19.58 15.13 3.14
CA GLY A 80 19.88 14.43 1.88
C GLY A 80 19.17 14.98 0.64
N ALA A 81 18.22 15.92 0.77
CA ALA A 81 17.64 16.62 -0.37
C ALA A 81 18.53 17.81 -0.79
N ASN A 82 18.76 17.98 -2.10
CA ASN A 82 19.60 19.05 -2.65
C ASN A 82 18.98 19.64 -3.92
N LEU A 83 18.48 20.88 -3.88
CA LEU A 83 17.86 21.54 -5.04
C LEU A 83 18.71 21.56 -6.32
N GLU A 84 20.04 21.53 -6.23
CA GLU A 84 20.90 21.48 -7.41
C GLU A 84 20.74 20.16 -8.17
N THR A 85 20.66 19.03 -7.45
CA THR A 85 20.39 17.71 -8.04
C THR A 85 18.99 17.66 -8.66
N ALA A 86 18.01 18.41 -8.15
CA ALA A 86 16.65 18.43 -8.70
C ALA A 86 16.63 19.20 -10.03
N ARG A 87 17.42 20.29 -10.11
CA ARG A 87 17.62 21.04 -11.35
C ARG A 87 18.33 20.21 -12.42
N GLU A 88 19.32 19.41 -12.04
CA GLU A 88 19.99 18.48 -12.96
C GLU A 88 19.01 17.43 -13.53
N ARG A 89 18.15 16.86 -12.68
CA ARG A 89 17.09 15.92 -13.10
C ARG A 89 16.06 16.57 -14.03
N ALA A 90 15.60 17.78 -13.70
CA ALA A 90 14.67 18.53 -14.54
C ALA A 90 15.26 18.84 -15.93
N ALA A 91 16.57 19.16 -15.99
CA ALA A 91 17.26 19.40 -17.25
C ALA A 91 17.40 18.12 -18.11
N ALA A 92 17.51 16.94 -17.49
CA ALA A 92 17.50 15.67 -18.20
C ALA A 92 16.12 15.38 -18.82
N GLN A 93 15.04 15.63 -18.08
CA GLN A 93 13.66 15.46 -18.55
C GLN A 93 13.30 16.38 -19.74
N ALA A 94 13.91 17.57 -19.82
CA ALA A 94 13.67 18.51 -20.92
C ALA A 94 14.32 18.13 -22.26
N ASN A 95 15.29 17.18 -22.27
CA ASN A 95 16.06 16.81 -23.47
C ASN A 95 15.53 15.55 -24.20
N GLU A 96 14.44 14.93 -23.75
CA GLU A 96 13.89 13.71 -24.37
C GLU A 96 12.86 13.97 -25.49
N GLY A 97 12.71 15.22 -25.96
CA GLY A 97 11.72 15.57 -26.98
C GLY A 97 12.29 15.90 -28.37
N ASP A 98 12.75 14.90 -29.13
CA ASP A 98 12.72 14.95 -30.62
C ASP A 98 13.03 13.57 -31.28
N PRO A 99 12.05 12.83 -31.82
CA PRO A 99 12.28 11.85 -32.86
C PRO A 99 11.92 12.46 -34.22
N THR A 100 12.95 12.72 -35.00
CA THR A 100 12.86 13.15 -36.39
C THR A 100 12.14 12.08 -37.24
N LEU A 101 11.09 12.52 -37.93
CA LEU A 101 10.35 11.77 -38.94
C LEU A 101 11.28 11.29 -40.08
N ALA A 102 11.60 10.00 -40.10
CA ALA A 102 12.09 9.31 -41.29
C ALA A 102 10.94 8.49 -41.90
N THR A 103 10.47 8.97 -43.05
CA THR A 103 9.50 8.30 -43.91
C THR A 103 10.15 7.04 -44.52
N GLU A 104 9.69 5.85 -44.13
CA GLU A 104 9.90 4.62 -44.90
C GLU A 104 8.59 4.12 -45.51
N ALA A 105 8.67 3.73 -46.79
CA ALA A 105 7.58 3.25 -47.63
C ALA A 105 7.09 1.86 -47.19
N PRO A 106 5.84 1.47 -47.51
CA PRO A 106 5.22 0.28 -46.92
C PRO A 106 5.81 -1.01 -47.48
N ALA A 107 6.23 -1.89 -46.57
CA ALA A 107 6.55 -3.28 -46.89
C ALA A 107 5.27 -4.10 -47.16
N SER A 108 5.44 -5.07 -48.05
CA SER A 108 4.44 -5.99 -48.59
C SER A 108 3.62 -6.74 -47.51
N PRO A 109 2.30 -6.99 -47.74
CA PRO A 109 1.44 -7.70 -46.80
C PRO A 109 1.59 -9.22 -46.99
N ALA A 110 2.61 -9.79 -46.39
CA ALA A 110 2.69 -11.23 -46.13
C ALA A 110 3.60 -11.39 -44.91
N ASP A 111 3.05 -11.95 -43.84
CA ASP A 111 3.66 -12.17 -42.51
C ASP A 111 3.40 -11.04 -41.48
N LEU A 112 2.11 -10.81 -41.16
CA LEU A 112 1.76 -10.24 -39.85
C LEU A 112 1.74 -11.40 -38.83
N PRO A 113 2.47 -11.32 -37.70
CA PRO A 113 2.27 -12.25 -36.60
C PRO A 113 0.82 -12.11 -36.10
N GLU A 114 0.17 -13.21 -35.74
CA GLU A 114 -1.16 -13.18 -35.11
C GLU A 114 -1.14 -12.15 -33.98
N ALA A 115 -1.95 -11.09 -34.13
CA ALA A 115 -2.05 -10.04 -33.12
C ALA A 115 -2.39 -10.70 -31.78
N ASP A 116 -1.61 -10.42 -30.74
CA ASP A 116 -1.84 -10.99 -29.41
C ASP A 116 -3.24 -10.60 -28.93
N THR A 117 -4.19 -11.54 -29.05
CA THR A 117 -5.60 -11.30 -28.77
C THR A 117 -5.84 -10.92 -27.31
N ARG A 118 -4.88 -11.20 -26.43
CA ARG A 118 -4.93 -10.84 -25.00
C ARG A 118 -4.83 -9.34 -24.78
N LEU A 119 -3.99 -8.63 -25.54
CA LEU A 119 -3.85 -7.17 -25.42
C LEU A 119 -5.18 -6.47 -25.71
N ALA A 120 -5.87 -6.90 -26.77
CA ALA A 120 -7.18 -6.37 -27.13
C ALA A 120 -8.26 -6.72 -26.08
N ASP A 121 -8.22 -7.93 -25.50
CA ASP A 121 -9.12 -8.34 -24.42
C ASP A 121 -8.95 -7.46 -23.17
N TYR A 122 -7.71 -7.30 -22.69
CA TYR A 122 -7.42 -6.48 -21.51
C TYR A 122 -7.88 -5.03 -21.69
N LEU A 123 -7.57 -4.41 -22.83
CA LEU A 123 -8.03 -3.05 -23.14
C LEU A 123 -9.56 -2.94 -23.19
N THR A 124 -10.23 -3.94 -23.77
CA THR A 124 -11.70 -3.95 -23.85
C THR A 124 -12.30 -4.00 -22.45
N ARG A 125 -11.75 -4.82 -21.56
CA ARG A 125 -12.21 -4.96 -20.18
C ARG A 125 -11.94 -3.71 -19.34
N LEU A 126 -10.80 -3.05 -19.54
CA LEU A 126 -10.48 -1.79 -18.85
C LEU A 126 -11.36 -0.61 -19.29
N ARG A 127 -11.89 -0.65 -20.53
CA ARG A 127 -12.79 0.38 -21.07
C ARG A 127 -14.27 0.12 -20.74
N ALA A 128 -14.61 -1.03 -20.17
CA ALA A 128 -15.99 -1.35 -19.82
C ALA A 128 -16.49 -0.50 -18.65
N ASP A 129 -17.75 -0.09 -18.69
CA ASP A 129 -18.39 0.57 -17.54
C ASP A 129 -18.38 -0.36 -16.33
N GLY A 130 -17.81 0.09 -15.21
CA GLY A 130 -17.65 -0.72 -14.00
C GLY A 130 -16.50 -1.73 -14.05
N ALA A 131 -15.48 -1.50 -14.88
CA ALA A 131 -14.29 -2.35 -14.97
C ALA A 131 -13.66 -2.64 -13.61
N ASP A 132 -13.40 -3.92 -13.34
CA ASP A 132 -12.57 -4.37 -12.22
C ASP A 132 -11.09 -4.34 -12.65
N ILE A 133 -10.48 -3.16 -12.54
CA ILE A 133 -9.09 -2.94 -12.95
C ILE A 133 -8.13 -3.81 -12.12
N ASP A 134 -8.43 -4.04 -10.83
CA ASP A 134 -7.59 -4.86 -9.96
C ASP A 134 -7.56 -6.33 -10.42
N ALA A 135 -8.70 -6.87 -10.84
CA ALA A 135 -8.75 -8.21 -11.45
C ALA A 135 -7.91 -8.30 -12.72
N VAL A 136 -8.05 -7.32 -13.63
CA VAL A 136 -7.27 -7.29 -14.88
C VAL A 136 -5.77 -7.21 -14.59
N VAL A 137 -5.35 -6.34 -13.67
CA VAL A 137 -3.94 -6.19 -13.28
C VAL A 137 -3.38 -7.49 -12.69
N ARG A 138 -4.13 -8.17 -11.82
CA ARG A 138 -3.72 -9.49 -11.28
C ARG A 138 -3.54 -10.54 -12.36
N GLU A 139 -4.43 -10.58 -13.35
CA GLU A 139 -4.33 -11.51 -14.47
C GLU A 139 -3.10 -11.23 -15.34
N ILE A 140 -2.83 -9.96 -15.67
CA ILE A 140 -1.63 -9.57 -16.42
C ILE A 140 -0.37 -9.95 -15.65
N ALA A 141 -0.31 -9.66 -14.35
CA ALA A 141 0.85 -9.99 -13.51
C ALA A 141 1.12 -11.51 -13.47
N ALA A 142 0.06 -12.32 -13.46
CA ALA A 142 0.14 -13.78 -13.42
C ALA A 142 0.51 -14.41 -14.78
N ASP A 143 0.22 -13.75 -15.91
CA ASP A 143 0.56 -14.26 -17.24
C ASP A 143 2.05 -14.02 -17.54
N GLN A 144 2.86 -15.04 -17.28
CA GLN A 144 4.31 -14.96 -17.50
C GLN A 144 4.73 -14.85 -18.97
N THR A 145 3.80 -15.08 -19.90
CA THR A 145 4.05 -15.09 -21.34
C THR A 145 3.49 -13.85 -22.05
N PHE A 146 2.82 -12.97 -21.33
CA PHE A 146 2.34 -11.70 -21.87
C PHE A 146 3.52 -10.73 -21.99
N ALA A 147 3.83 -10.37 -23.24
CA ALA A 147 4.90 -9.44 -23.62
C ALA A 147 4.53 -8.81 -24.98
N PRO A 148 3.54 -7.91 -25.02
CA PRO A 148 3.08 -7.31 -26.25
C PRO A 148 4.19 -6.48 -26.92
N SER A 149 4.28 -6.54 -28.25
CA SER A 149 5.20 -5.67 -28.99
C SER A 149 4.79 -4.19 -28.88
N PRO A 150 5.74 -3.25 -28.99
CA PRO A 150 5.45 -1.81 -28.98
C PRO A 150 4.34 -1.45 -29.97
N SER A 151 3.28 -0.83 -29.46
CA SER A 151 2.09 -0.46 -30.22
C SER A 151 1.26 0.58 -29.45
N PRO A 152 0.44 1.40 -30.14
CA PRO A 152 -0.47 2.34 -29.45
C PRO A 152 -1.42 1.65 -28.46
N GLU A 153 -1.83 0.41 -28.76
CA GLU A 153 -2.64 -0.41 -27.86
C GLU A 153 -1.89 -0.79 -26.59
N ARG A 154 -0.62 -1.20 -26.71
CA ARG A 154 0.25 -1.45 -25.55
C ARG A 154 0.38 -0.20 -24.70
N ASP A 155 0.69 0.94 -25.30
CA ASP A 155 0.90 2.20 -24.59
C ASP A 155 -0.38 2.66 -23.86
N ALA A 156 -1.55 2.42 -24.48
CA ALA A 156 -2.83 2.68 -23.85
C ALA A 156 -3.11 1.75 -22.66
N LEU A 157 -2.70 0.48 -22.73
CA LEU A 157 -2.83 -0.47 -21.63
C LEU A 157 -1.89 -0.07 -20.47
N GLU A 158 -0.65 0.25 -20.79
CA GLU A 158 0.35 0.73 -19.83
C GLU A 158 -0.14 1.98 -19.10
N ALA A 159 -0.62 3.00 -19.82
CA ALA A 159 -1.14 4.23 -19.23
C ALA A 159 -2.32 3.95 -18.26
N ALA A 160 -3.22 3.04 -18.63
CA ALA A 160 -4.35 2.67 -17.77
C ALA A 160 -3.89 1.96 -16.49
N VAL A 161 -2.92 1.03 -16.59
CA VAL A 161 -2.36 0.35 -15.41
C VAL A 161 -1.55 1.34 -14.56
N THR A 162 -0.76 2.23 -15.14
CA THR A 162 -0.02 3.27 -14.41
C THR A 162 -0.95 4.20 -13.63
N ALA A 163 -2.08 4.61 -14.22
CA ALA A 163 -3.10 5.39 -13.53
C ALA A 163 -3.73 4.64 -12.33
N TYR A 164 -3.83 3.31 -12.43
CA TYR A 164 -4.26 2.46 -11.32
C TYR A 164 -3.20 2.31 -10.22
N VAL A 165 -1.91 2.22 -10.58
CA VAL A 165 -0.80 2.04 -9.63
C VAL A 165 -0.53 3.31 -8.82
N ARG A 166 -0.55 4.48 -9.46
CA ARG A 166 -0.18 5.77 -8.84
C ARG A 166 -0.86 6.07 -7.49
N PRO A 167 -2.17 5.85 -7.29
CA PRO A 167 -2.83 6.13 -6.01
C PRO A 167 -2.60 5.04 -4.93
N ILE A 168 -1.93 3.92 -5.23
CA ILE A 168 -1.70 2.85 -4.26
C ILE A 168 -0.65 3.31 -3.23
N PRO A 169 -0.98 3.39 -1.93
CA PRO A 169 0.00 3.76 -0.92
C PRO A 169 1.16 2.78 -0.87
N ALA A 170 2.39 3.26 -0.69
CA ALA A 170 3.59 2.40 -0.59
C ALA A 170 3.51 1.35 0.54
N ALA A 171 2.71 1.62 1.58
CA ALA A 171 2.45 0.67 2.67
C ALA A 171 1.69 -0.59 2.19
N GLN A 172 1.00 -0.56 1.06
CA GLN A 172 0.38 -1.73 0.43
C GLN A 172 1.40 -2.43 -0.48
N ALA A 173 2.49 -2.93 0.10
CA ALA A 173 3.65 -3.46 -0.65
C ALA A 173 3.26 -4.62 -1.59
N GLU A 174 2.40 -5.53 -1.16
CA GLU A 174 1.94 -6.67 -1.98
C GLU A 174 1.11 -6.21 -3.19
N ARG A 175 0.19 -5.26 -2.98
CA ARG A 175 -0.63 -4.70 -4.06
C ARG A 175 0.23 -3.94 -5.06
N ASN A 176 1.19 -3.14 -4.57
CA ASN A 176 2.17 -2.49 -5.43
C ASN A 176 3.01 -3.49 -6.22
N LEU A 177 3.50 -4.57 -5.58
CA LEU A 177 4.28 -5.60 -6.25
C LEU A 177 3.51 -6.17 -7.45
N VAL A 178 2.26 -6.59 -7.25
CA VAL A 178 1.41 -7.13 -8.31
C VAL A 178 1.22 -6.11 -9.44
N ALA A 179 0.94 -4.85 -9.08
CA ALA A 179 0.69 -3.81 -10.07
C ALA A 179 1.94 -3.48 -10.91
N TYR A 180 3.12 -3.42 -10.29
CA TYR A 180 4.38 -3.24 -11.00
C TYR A 180 4.84 -4.49 -11.77
N GLN A 181 4.49 -5.69 -11.31
CA GLN A 181 4.69 -6.91 -12.09
C GLN A 181 3.87 -6.84 -13.39
N ALA A 182 2.61 -6.39 -13.33
CA ALA A 182 1.80 -6.20 -14.53
C ALA A 182 2.42 -5.16 -15.50
N LEU A 183 2.88 -4.02 -14.99
CA LEU A 183 3.59 -3.01 -15.80
C LEU A 183 4.85 -3.59 -16.46
N ALA A 184 5.66 -4.35 -15.71
CA ALA A 184 6.83 -5.03 -16.25
C ALA A 184 6.51 -6.16 -17.26
N ARG A 185 5.26 -6.65 -17.32
CA ARG A 185 4.80 -7.52 -18.42
C ARG A 185 4.40 -6.73 -19.66
N ILE A 186 3.77 -5.58 -19.47
CA ILE A 186 3.32 -4.70 -20.56
C ILE A 186 4.52 -4.06 -21.27
N ASP A 187 5.47 -3.54 -20.50
CA ASP A 187 6.76 -3.05 -20.99
C ASP A 187 7.92 -3.70 -20.21
N PRO A 188 8.47 -4.83 -20.71
CA PRO A 188 9.60 -5.52 -20.09
C PRO A 188 10.93 -4.78 -20.21
N GLU A 189 11.04 -3.80 -21.11
CA GLU A 189 12.28 -3.07 -21.34
C GLU A 189 12.44 -1.91 -20.35
N ASP A 190 11.33 -1.40 -19.79
CA ASP A 190 11.35 -0.39 -18.74
C ASP A 190 12.10 -0.89 -17.49
N GLN A 191 13.18 -0.20 -17.14
CA GLN A 191 14.00 -0.53 -15.97
C GLN A 191 13.34 -0.08 -14.66
N THR A 192 12.57 1.01 -14.67
CA THR A 192 11.86 1.53 -13.50
C THR A 192 10.87 0.51 -12.96
N TYR A 193 10.08 -0.14 -13.83
CA TYR A 193 9.14 -1.16 -13.38
C TYR A 193 9.84 -2.37 -12.76
N ARG A 194 10.94 -2.84 -13.36
CA ARG A 194 11.73 -3.95 -12.83
C ARG A 194 12.37 -3.63 -11.49
N ASP A 195 12.92 -2.42 -11.34
CA ASP A 195 13.51 -1.97 -10.09
C ASP A 195 12.44 -1.84 -8.98
N ARG A 196 11.23 -1.36 -9.33
CA ARG A 196 10.10 -1.29 -8.40
C ARG A 196 9.64 -2.69 -7.96
N VAL A 197 9.53 -3.64 -8.88
CA VAL A 197 9.23 -5.05 -8.55
C VAL A 197 10.26 -5.58 -7.56
N ALA A 198 11.55 -5.48 -7.87
CA ALA A 198 12.61 -5.98 -7.00
C ALA A 198 12.60 -5.32 -5.61
N ARG A 199 12.32 -4.01 -5.54
CA ARG A 199 12.19 -3.27 -4.28
C ARG A 199 11.03 -3.78 -3.43
N TYR A 200 9.85 -3.99 -4.01
CA TYR A 200 8.70 -4.51 -3.26
C TYR A 200 8.88 -5.97 -2.84
N GLU A 201 9.51 -6.82 -3.68
CA GLU A 201 9.89 -8.18 -3.29
C GLU A 201 10.82 -8.19 -2.08
N GLN A 202 11.86 -7.35 -2.10
CA GLN A 202 12.78 -7.20 -0.96
C GLN A 202 12.08 -6.68 0.29
N ALA A 203 11.16 -5.72 0.15
CA ALA A 203 10.42 -5.17 1.29
C ALA A 203 9.52 -6.24 1.93
N ILE A 204 8.80 -7.01 1.12
CA ILE A 204 7.92 -8.11 1.58
C ILE A 204 8.75 -9.18 2.26
N GLU A 205 9.88 -9.59 1.68
CA GLU A 205 10.74 -10.60 2.29
C GLU A 205 11.35 -10.11 3.60
N ALA A 206 11.83 -8.87 3.66
CA ALA A 206 12.35 -8.28 4.89
C ALA A 206 11.28 -8.20 5.99
N GLU A 207 10.03 -7.87 5.64
CA GLU A 207 8.91 -7.90 6.57
C GLU A 207 8.62 -9.31 7.08
N ARG A 208 8.60 -10.31 6.18
CA ARG A 208 8.41 -11.72 6.53
C ARG A 208 9.51 -12.22 7.46
N GLU A 209 10.77 -11.95 7.15
CA GLU A 209 11.88 -12.32 8.02
C GLU A 209 11.78 -11.64 9.39
N GLN A 210 11.41 -10.35 9.42
CA GLN A 210 11.25 -9.61 10.67
C GLN A 210 10.10 -10.17 11.51
N LEU A 211 8.98 -10.53 10.89
CA LEU A 211 7.86 -11.19 11.54
C LEU A 211 8.29 -12.55 12.08
N GLN A 212 9.03 -13.35 11.32
CA GLN A 212 9.53 -14.65 11.76
C GLN A 212 10.52 -14.54 12.91
N ARG A 213 11.43 -13.57 12.89
CA ARG A 213 12.34 -13.26 14.02
C ARG A 213 11.54 -12.87 15.26
N THR A 214 10.54 -12.02 15.09
CA THR A 214 9.65 -11.60 16.19
C THR A 214 8.90 -12.79 16.76
N ALA A 215 8.30 -13.61 15.91
CA ALA A 215 7.55 -14.81 16.28
C ALA A 215 8.37 -15.78 17.14
N ARG A 216 9.59 -16.11 16.70
CA ARG A 216 10.50 -17.01 17.45
C ARG A 216 10.89 -16.46 18.82
N ALA A 217 10.98 -15.14 18.94
CA ALA A 217 11.31 -14.49 20.21
C ALA A 217 10.08 -14.20 21.09
N LEU A 218 8.87 -14.25 20.53
CA LEU A 218 7.67 -13.77 21.19
C LEU A 218 7.23 -14.69 22.32
N GLU A 219 7.33 -16.01 22.16
CA GLU A 219 6.87 -16.98 23.16
C GLU A 219 7.49 -16.72 24.55
N GLY A 220 8.81 -16.49 24.60
CA GLY A 220 9.53 -16.17 25.84
C GLY A 220 9.23 -14.77 26.41
N ARG A 221 8.56 -13.91 25.65
CA ARG A 221 8.19 -12.54 26.04
C ARG A 221 6.72 -12.38 26.39
N LEU A 222 5.90 -13.40 26.15
CA LEU A 222 4.47 -13.33 26.49
C LEU A 222 4.27 -13.03 27.97
N VAL A 223 3.28 -12.19 28.26
CA VAL A 223 2.86 -11.92 29.64
C VAL A 223 1.94 -13.06 30.07
N ARG A 224 2.48 -14.02 30.82
CA ARG A 224 1.77 -15.22 31.29
C ARG A 224 1.15 -15.01 32.65
N THR A 225 -0.03 -15.56 32.86
CA THR A 225 -0.68 -15.72 34.16
C THR A 225 -1.13 -17.17 34.31
N THR A 226 -0.78 -17.79 35.43
CA THR A 226 -1.08 -19.19 35.73
C THR A 226 -2.09 -19.24 36.87
N ALA A 227 -3.17 -20.00 36.67
CA ALA A 227 -4.16 -20.27 37.68
C ALA A 227 -3.61 -21.26 38.72
N GLU A 228 -3.79 -20.92 40.00
CA GLU A 228 -3.30 -21.76 41.11
C GLU A 228 -4.09 -23.07 41.27
N PHE A 229 -5.35 -23.10 40.83
CA PHE A 229 -6.26 -24.22 41.09
C PHE A 229 -6.03 -25.43 40.19
N ASP A 230 -5.80 -25.20 38.90
CA ASP A 230 -5.70 -26.27 37.89
C ASP A 230 -4.40 -26.21 37.09
N GLY A 231 -3.52 -25.25 37.38
CA GLY A 231 -2.26 -25.05 36.68
C GLY A 231 -2.42 -24.56 35.24
N SER A 232 -3.65 -24.27 34.79
CA SER A 232 -3.86 -23.68 33.47
C SER A 232 -3.26 -22.28 33.41
N SER A 233 -2.88 -21.84 32.22
CA SER A 233 -2.35 -20.50 32.03
C SER A 233 -2.90 -19.84 30.78
N TRP A 234 -2.92 -18.51 30.80
CA TRP A 234 -3.15 -17.70 29.62
C TRP A 234 -2.01 -16.72 29.47
N ALA A 235 -1.58 -16.51 28.23
CA ALA A 235 -0.47 -15.66 27.89
C ALA A 235 -0.87 -14.69 26.78
N ARG A 236 -0.60 -13.40 26.99
CA ARG A 236 -0.93 -12.33 26.05
C ARG A 236 0.32 -11.70 25.45
N HIS A 237 0.14 -11.14 24.26
CA HIS A 237 1.14 -10.26 23.68
C HIS A 237 1.46 -9.07 24.62
N PRO A 238 2.73 -8.65 24.81
CA PRO A 238 3.09 -7.54 25.68
C PRO A 238 2.37 -6.22 25.35
N SER A 239 2.16 -5.95 24.06
CA SER A 239 1.43 -4.77 23.56
C SER A 239 -0.08 -4.91 23.58
N SER A 240 -0.63 -6.07 23.99
CA SER A 240 -2.07 -6.15 24.25
C SER A 240 -2.47 -5.27 25.44
N PRO A 241 -3.71 -4.75 25.46
CA PRO A 241 -4.32 -4.15 26.65
C PRO A 241 -4.01 -4.93 27.93
N ARG A 242 -3.56 -4.21 28.97
CA ARG A 242 -3.31 -4.82 30.28
C ARG A 242 -4.60 -5.12 31.04
N TYR A 243 -5.59 -4.25 30.90
CA TYR A 243 -6.88 -4.32 31.57
C TYR A 243 -8.01 -4.31 30.52
N GLN A 244 -9.17 -4.87 30.86
CA GLN A 244 -10.32 -5.00 29.95
C GLN A 244 -11.18 -3.71 29.90
N ASP A 245 -11.01 -2.83 30.87
CA ASP A 245 -11.77 -1.60 31.11
C ASP A 245 -11.23 -0.37 30.34
N ILE A 246 -10.21 -0.55 29.48
CA ILE A 246 -9.53 0.59 28.86
C ILE A 246 -10.12 1.06 27.53
N ARG A 247 -10.59 0.14 26.68
CA ARG A 247 -11.11 0.39 25.32
C ARG A 247 -11.67 -0.88 24.70
N ASN A 248 -12.41 -0.73 23.61
CA ASN A 248 -12.70 -1.83 22.69
C ASN A 248 -11.40 -2.38 22.09
N TYR A 249 -11.29 -3.70 22.00
CA TYR A 249 -10.18 -4.36 21.32
C TYR A 249 -10.55 -5.79 20.88
N VAL A 250 -9.78 -6.29 19.92
CA VAL A 250 -9.77 -7.71 19.55
C VAL A 250 -8.33 -8.19 19.64
N THR A 251 -8.07 -9.32 20.29
CA THR A 251 -6.72 -9.85 20.45
C THR A 251 -6.69 -11.36 20.55
N LEU A 252 -5.50 -11.94 20.52
CA LEU A 252 -5.26 -13.36 20.73
C LEU A 252 -4.58 -13.60 22.09
N TYR A 253 -5.01 -14.67 22.75
CA TYR A 253 -4.31 -15.29 23.88
C TYR A 253 -3.82 -16.67 23.49
N LEU A 254 -2.64 -17.05 23.99
CA LEU A 254 -2.22 -18.44 24.05
C LEU A 254 -2.75 -19.02 25.37
N ILE A 255 -3.58 -20.06 25.28
CA ILE A 255 -4.13 -20.77 26.42
C ILE A 255 -3.41 -22.10 26.56
N GLU A 256 -2.95 -22.42 27.76
CA GLU A 256 -2.35 -23.69 28.10
C GLU A 256 -3.14 -24.35 29.22
N SER A 257 -3.62 -25.58 29.00
CA SER A 257 -4.27 -26.38 30.04
C SER A 257 -3.25 -26.82 31.10
N GLY A 258 -3.73 -27.23 32.28
CA GLY A 258 -2.85 -27.80 33.32
C GLY A 258 -2.09 -29.06 32.89
N SER A 259 -2.51 -29.73 31.81
CA SER A 259 -1.80 -30.86 31.19
C SER A 259 -0.80 -30.45 30.11
N GLY A 260 -0.60 -29.14 29.87
CA GLY A 260 0.33 -28.60 28.87
C GLY A 260 -0.23 -28.51 27.46
N GLN A 261 -1.50 -28.86 27.22
CA GLN A 261 -2.11 -28.70 25.89
C GLN A 261 -2.34 -27.21 25.61
N GLN A 262 -1.83 -26.74 24.49
CA GLN A 262 -1.93 -25.35 24.06
C GLN A 262 -3.02 -25.14 22.99
N THR A 263 -3.66 -23.97 23.01
CA THR A 263 -4.62 -23.53 21.99
C THR A 263 -4.65 -22.01 21.90
N MET A 264 -5.06 -21.48 20.75
CA MET A 264 -5.28 -20.05 20.55
C MET A 264 -6.72 -19.67 20.93
N GLU A 265 -6.87 -18.54 21.60
CA GLU A 265 -8.17 -17.93 21.93
C GLU A 265 -8.27 -16.54 21.31
N LEU A 266 -9.28 -16.33 20.46
CA LEU A 266 -9.63 -15.02 19.91
C LEU A 266 -10.63 -14.35 20.85
N PHE A 267 -10.24 -13.19 21.37
CA PHE A 267 -10.94 -12.47 22.42
C PHE A 267 -11.49 -11.14 21.89
N PHE A 268 -12.79 -10.91 22.10
CA PHE A 268 -13.48 -9.68 21.73
C PHE A 268 -13.87 -8.94 23.01
N ASN A 269 -13.47 -7.68 23.11
CA ASN A 269 -13.75 -6.83 24.26
C ASN A 269 -14.51 -5.58 23.82
N TYR A 270 -15.69 -5.37 24.42
CA TYR A 270 -16.42 -4.12 24.40
C TYR A 270 -16.23 -3.40 25.73
N THR A 271 -15.97 -2.10 25.70
CA THR A 271 -15.81 -1.24 26.87
C THR A 271 -16.62 0.03 26.68
N SER A 272 -17.35 0.45 27.72
CA SER A 272 -18.14 1.67 27.72
C SER A 272 -18.00 2.43 29.04
N ARG A 273 -18.01 3.76 28.94
CA ARG A 273 -18.05 4.67 30.10
C ARG A 273 -19.45 5.16 30.45
N SER A 274 -20.39 5.05 29.51
CA SER A 274 -21.67 5.77 29.56
C SER A 274 -22.87 4.84 29.72
N GLY A 275 -22.69 3.53 29.62
CA GLY A 275 -23.77 2.57 29.86
C GLY A 275 -23.54 1.20 29.23
N TRP A 276 -24.29 0.23 29.73
CA TRP A 276 -24.30 -1.15 29.26
C TRP A 276 -24.98 -1.25 27.89
N LEU A 277 -24.35 -2.00 26.98
CA LEU A 277 -24.99 -2.41 25.74
C LEU A 277 -25.79 -3.71 25.94
N PHE A 278 -25.40 -4.52 26.94
CA PHE A 278 -25.90 -5.87 27.17
C PHE A 278 -25.73 -6.74 25.94
N VAL A 279 -24.49 -6.84 25.44
CA VAL A 279 -24.11 -7.52 24.20
C VAL A 279 -24.63 -8.95 24.21
N GLN A 280 -25.47 -9.30 23.24
CA GLN A 280 -26.04 -10.64 23.06
C GLN A 280 -25.34 -11.41 21.95
N SER A 281 -24.77 -10.68 20.98
CA SER A 281 -24.03 -11.25 19.86
C SER A 281 -23.13 -10.20 19.23
N ALA A 282 -22.15 -10.63 18.42
CA ALA A 282 -21.42 -9.74 17.54
C ALA A 282 -21.48 -10.25 16.10
N SER A 283 -21.40 -9.30 15.17
CA SER A 283 -21.14 -9.54 13.76
C SER A 283 -19.83 -8.85 13.40
N ILE A 284 -19.12 -9.39 12.42
CA ILE A 284 -17.90 -8.80 11.91
C ILE A 284 -18.00 -8.61 10.41
N ASN A 285 -17.64 -7.42 9.94
CA ASN A 285 -17.41 -7.11 8.54
C ASN A 285 -15.90 -7.11 8.31
N ILE A 286 -15.43 -7.92 7.36
CA ILE A 286 -14.03 -8.01 6.95
C ILE A 286 -14.00 -7.73 5.46
N ASP A 287 -13.46 -6.57 5.08
CA ASP A 287 -13.35 -6.11 3.68
C ASP A 287 -14.68 -6.22 2.90
N GLY A 288 -15.78 -5.89 3.55
CA GLY A 288 -17.13 -5.93 2.97
C GLY A 288 -17.89 -7.24 3.21
N GLU A 289 -17.22 -8.34 3.52
CA GLU A 289 -17.88 -9.61 3.84
C GLU A 289 -18.34 -9.63 5.31
N THR A 290 -19.63 -9.86 5.54
CA THR A 290 -20.20 -9.85 6.90
C THR A 290 -20.53 -11.26 7.37
N THR A 291 -20.07 -11.62 8.56
CA THR A 291 -20.43 -12.88 9.22
C THR A 291 -20.74 -12.67 10.71
N ARG A 292 -21.46 -13.63 11.31
CA ARG A 292 -21.67 -13.64 12.76
C ARG A 292 -20.42 -14.16 13.44
N VAL A 293 -20.01 -13.51 14.54
CA VAL A 293 -18.91 -14.01 15.37
C VAL A 293 -19.39 -15.27 16.10
N PRO A 294 -18.75 -16.45 15.91
CA PRO A 294 -19.25 -17.73 16.40
C PRO A 294 -18.84 -17.97 17.87
N VAL A 295 -19.26 -17.06 18.76
CA VAL A 295 -19.01 -17.15 20.21
C VAL A 295 -20.24 -17.68 20.94
N GLY A 296 -20.00 -18.39 22.04
CA GLY A 296 -21.07 -19.03 22.81
C GLY A 296 -21.85 -18.05 23.70
N GLN A 297 -21.16 -17.39 24.63
CA GLN A 297 -21.78 -16.46 25.58
C GLN A 297 -20.94 -15.19 25.77
N TRP A 298 -21.63 -14.11 26.10
CA TRP A 298 -21.03 -12.84 26.47
C TRP A 298 -21.02 -12.68 27.98
N PHE A 299 -19.82 -12.49 28.51
CA PHE A 299 -19.57 -12.15 29.90
C PHE A 299 -19.53 -10.64 30.08
N ARG A 300 -19.67 -10.21 31.33
CA ARG A 300 -19.87 -8.82 31.72
C ARG A 300 -19.26 -8.60 33.07
N ASP A 301 -18.56 -7.49 33.22
CA ASP A 301 -18.04 -7.02 34.50
C ASP A 301 -17.89 -5.49 34.45
N ASN A 302 -17.70 -4.86 35.62
CA ASN A 302 -17.58 -3.42 35.70
C ASN A 302 -16.85 -2.95 36.96
N ASP A 303 -16.33 -1.73 36.87
CA ASP A 303 -15.91 -0.92 37.99
C ASP A 303 -16.44 0.53 37.82
N THR A 304 -15.58 1.51 37.54
CA THR A 304 -15.94 2.82 36.99
C THR A 304 -16.34 2.71 35.52
N GLU A 305 -15.74 1.76 34.80
CA GLU A 305 -16.05 1.41 33.42
C GLU A 305 -16.78 0.08 33.33
N ILE A 306 -17.48 -0.13 32.21
CA ILE A 306 -18.19 -1.36 31.90
C ILE A 306 -17.41 -2.10 30.82
N TRP A 307 -17.25 -3.41 30.94
CA TRP A 307 -16.76 -4.22 29.83
C TRP A 307 -17.56 -5.52 29.64
N GLU A 308 -17.74 -5.88 28.38
CA GLU A 308 -18.48 -7.05 27.93
C GLU A 308 -17.61 -7.81 26.94
N PHE A 309 -17.41 -9.11 27.15
CA PHE A 309 -16.45 -9.87 26.36
C PHE A 309 -16.92 -11.28 26.04
N ALA A 310 -16.39 -11.80 24.94
CA ALA A 310 -16.59 -13.17 24.52
C ALA A 310 -15.35 -13.66 23.79
N SER A 311 -15.16 -14.98 23.76
CA SER A 311 -14.03 -15.59 23.08
C SER A 311 -14.43 -16.87 22.34
N LEU A 312 -13.63 -17.21 21.33
CA LEU A 312 -13.62 -18.53 20.68
C LEU A 312 -12.21 -19.10 20.70
N ARG A 313 -12.11 -20.44 20.63
CA ARG A 313 -10.82 -21.16 20.75
C ARG A 313 -10.58 -22.10 19.57
N GLY A 314 -9.33 -22.51 19.40
CA GLY A 314 -8.91 -23.53 18.44
C GLY A 314 -8.89 -23.01 16.99
N ASP A 315 -9.05 -23.93 16.04
CA ASP A 315 -8.87 -23.64 14.61
C ASP A 315 -9.79 -22.53 14.09
N ALA A 316 -11.02 -22.46 14.59
CA ALA A 316 -11.96 -21.39 14.24
C ALA A 316 -11.45 -20.01 14.69
N ALA A 317 -10.75 -19.95 15.83
CA ALA A 317 -10.16 -18.72 16.36
C ALA A 317 -8.98 -18.28 15.50
N VAL A 318 -8.10 -19.22 15.15
CA VAL A 318 -6.96 -18.98 14.26
C VAL A 318 -7.42 -18.50 12.88
N ALA A 319 -8.39 -19.18 12.28
CA ALA A 319 -8.90 -18.84 10.96
C ALA A 319 -9.56 -17.45 10.93
N LEU A 320 -10.39 -17.13 11.92
CA LEU A 320 -11.02 -15.80 11.99
C LEU A 320 -9.98 -14.71 12.29
N ALA A 321 -9.02 -14.97 13.19
CA ALA A 321 -7.99 -14.00 13.53
C ALA A 321 -7.09 -13.67 12.33
N ARG A 322 -6.71 -14.66 11.50
CA ARG A 322 -5.95 -14.43 10.25
C ARG A 322 -6.68 -13.45 9.34
N ARG A 323 -7.95 -13.73 9.06
CA ARG A 323 -8.80 -12.85 8.24
C ARG A 323 -8.83 -11.41 8.78
N ILE A 324 -8.97 -11.23 10.10
CA ILE A 324 -8.99 -9.89 10.70
C ILE A 324 -7.63 -9.20 10.60
N ALA A 325 -6.55 -9.95 10.83
CA ALA A 325 -5.19 -9.45 10.91
C ALA A 325 -4.63 -9.01 9.55
N GLU A 326 -5.08 -9.66 8.47
CA GLU A 326 -4.72 -9.42 7.07
C GLU A 326 -5.64 -8.43 6.37
N ALA A 327 -6.85 -8.18 6.91
CA ALA A 327 -7.82 -7.30 6.27
C ALA A 327 -7.38 -5.84 6.19
N ASP A 328 -7.78 -5.15 5.12
CA ASP A 328 -7.67 -3.70 5.00
C ASP A 328 -8.53 -3.04 6.08
N ARG A 329 -9.78 -3.48 6.21
CA ARG A 329 -10.74 -2.96 7.19
C ARG A 329 -11.59 -4.07 7.79
N ALA A 330 -11.49 -4.19 9.12
CA ALA A 330 -12.35 -5.04 9.92
C ALA A 330 -13.18 -4.20 10.90
N VAL A 331 -14.49 -4.43 10.95
CA VAL A 331 -15.43 -3.75 11.85
C VAL A 331 -16.23 -4.78 12.62
N VAL A 332 -16.15 -4.76 13.94
CA VAL A 332 -16.97 -5.57 14.83
C VAL A 332 -18.18 -4.75 15.26
N ARG A 333 -19.38 -5.23 14.97
CA ARG A 333 -20.63 -4.72 15.52
C ARG A 333 -21.03 -5.55 16.73
N PHE A 334 -20.98 -4.94 17.91
CA PHE A 334 -21.56 -5.51 19.13
C PHE A 334 -23.05 -5.22 19.14
N ASN A 335 -23.88 -6.27 19.23
CA ASN A 335 -25.34 -6.14 19.21
C ASN A 335 -25.89 -6.39 20.61
N GLY A 336 -26.43 -5.35 21.23
CA GLY A 336 -27.22 -5.42 22.44
C GLY A 336 -28.68 -5.80 22.15
N GLN A 337 -29.55 -5.65 23.15
CA GLN A 337 -30.98 -5.95 22.97
C GLN A 337 -31.71 -4.91 22.10
N GLN A 338 -31.36 -3.63 22.25
CA GLN A 338 -32.05 -2.51 21.57
C GLN A 338 -31.11 -1.66 20.71
N PHE A 339 -29.81 -1.71 20.98
CA PHE A 339 -28.80 -0.87 20.35
C PHE A 339 -27.63 -1.72 19.89
N TYR A 340 -26.77 -1.14 19.07
CA TYR A 340 -25.50 -1.71 18.67
C TYR A 340 -24.40 -0.66 18.82
N ASP A 341 -23.15 -1.12 18.86
CA ASP A 341 -21.99 -0.26 18.77
C ASP A 341 -20.93 -0.90 17.84
N ASP A 342 -20.25 -0.06 17.07
CA ASP A 342 -19.30 -0.48 16.05
C ASP A 342 -17.88 -0.16 16.48
N TYR A 343 -17.02 -1.16 16.42
CA TYR A 343 -15.59 -1.04 16.67
C TYR A 343 -14.81 -1.37 15.41
N VAL A 344 -14.06 -0.39 14.89
CA VAL A 344 -13.07 -0.63 13.83
C VAL A 344 -11.82 -1.21 14.48
N VAL A 345 -11.45 -2.43 14.08
CA VAL A 345 -10.27 -3.10 14.63
C VAL A 345 -9.02 -2.31 14.24
N SER A 346 -8.28 -1.86 15.25
CA SER A 346 -7.11 -1.00 15.06
C SER A 346 -5.94 -1.75 14.43
N ASP A 347 -5.06 -1.03 13.72
CA ASP A 347 -3.82 -1.62 13.17
C ASP A 347 -2.89 -2.16 14.24
N ALA A 348 -2.93 -1.59 15.46
CA ALA A 348 -2.20 -2.12 16.59
C ALA A 348 -2.70 -3.51 17.01
N ASP A 349 -4.01 -3.71 17.05
CA ASP A 349 -4.63 -5.00 17.38
C ASP A 349 -4.39 -6.02 16.25
N LYS A 350 -4.50 -5.61 14.98
CA LYS A 350 -4.15 -6.46 13.82
C LYS A 350 -2.69 -6.89 13.86
N ARG A 351 -1.76 -5.98 14.15
CA ARG A 351 -0.33 -6.31 14.30
C ARG A 351 -0.10 -7.32 15.42
N VAL A 352 -0.72 -7.10 16.60
CA VAL A 352 -0.65 -8.05 17.71
C VAL A 352 -1.13 -9.44 17.28
N MET A 353 -2.25 -9.52 16.54
CA MET A 353 -2.74 -10.79 16.01
C MET A 353 -1.77 -11.43 15.02
N ARG A 354 -1.20 -10.67 14.07
CA ARG A 354 -0.18 -11.19 13.12
C ARG A 354 1.02 -11.79 13.85
N GLU A 355 1.56 -11.10 14.85
CA GLU A 355 2.71 -11.58 15.62
C GLU A 355 2.36 -12.83 16.44
N MET A 356 1.19 -12.87 17.09
CA MET A 356 0.71 -14.04 17.83
C MET A 356 0.45 -15.25 16.92
N LEU A 357 -0.11 -15.04 15.72
CA LEU A 357 -0.36 -16.10 14.73
C LEU A 357 0.96 -16.65 14.18
N ALA A 358 1.91 -15.77 13.84
CA ALA A 358 3.22 -16.21 13.38
C ALA A 358 3.98 -16.99 14.45
N MET A 359 3.87 -16.60 15.72
CA MET A 359 4.40 -17.38 16.84
C MET A 359 3.71 -18.74 16.97
N TRP A 360 2.37 -18.76 16.87
CA TRP A 360 1.60 -20.01 16.90
C TRP A 360 2.04 -20.99 15.81
N ASP A 361 2.30 -20.50 14.59
CA ASP A 361 2.79 -21.33 13.49
C ASP A 361 4.15 -21.97 13.80
N VAL A 362 5.05 -21.23 14.47
CA VAL A 362 6.35 -21.76 14.89
C VAL A 362 6.16 -22.88 15.91
N ILE A 363 5.39 -22.65 16.98
CA ILE A 363 5.30 -23.61 18.10
C ILE A 363 4.37 -24.80 17.83
N SER A 364 3.46 -24.69 16.85
CA SER A 364 2.54 -25.79 16.48
C SER A 364 3.06 -26.66 15.33
N SER A 365 4.14 -26.24 14.67
CA SER A 365 4.83 -27.02 13.64
C SER A 365 5.95 -27.90 14.18
N ASP A 366 6.37 -27.66 15.43
CA ASP A 366 7.33 -28.48 16.19
C ASP A 366 6.62 -29.66 16.88
#